data_AF-A0A9P7JW45-F1
#
_entry.id   AF-A0A9P7JW45-F1
#
_cell.length_a   1.000
_cell.length_b   1.000
_cell.length_c   1.000
_cell.angle_alpha   90.00
_cell.angle_beta   90.00
_cell.angle_gamma   90.00
#
_symmetry.space_group_name_H-M   'P 1'
#
loop_
_entity.id
_entity.type
_entity.pdbx_description
1 polymer ?
#
loop_
_entity_poly.entity_id
_entity_poly.type
_entity_poly.pdbx_seq_one_letter_code
_entity_poly.pdbx_strand_id
1 'polypeptide(L)'
;MSQQTKLSLIKAEIAVLQAYLEPNIDYDVFQAHHKKNCRPRSPSPTYLNSVQNRHPKTKHARTRNTLSSDDSDQSEQDDLEDLANEVKIDTGRHRHTKKVKGATTNCDATNVGFYPSLWQKLLDHAKANFRLHIAISVPFPDKEESIGSYYPEFKMGMATVVFNNAATFRNKVKQIALTVVPMAYELALGINRNTINSIKLRATGLLKKAMYLCGHPDSDGHASNFANNMIQIACHKSFYDNGSKSLKQFTEFQKTVPPPALFLVGTILSAPAACLKRVNGAKQTPIEDSEASYDRISTLFNCTNKDKYHGPKLHQMLKA
;
A
#
# COMPACT_ATOMS: atom_id res chain seq x y z
N MET A 1 28.08 7.65 2.42
CA MET A 1 28.20 6.27 2.95
C MET A 1 28.11 5.30 1.80
N SER A 2 29.07 4.37 1.66
CA SER A 2 28.99 3.34 0.62
C SER A 2 27.90 2.32 0.94
N GLN A 3 27.41 1.59 -0.06
CA GLN A 3 26.46 0.49 0.15
C GLN A 3 27.03 -0.54 1.14
N GLN A 4 28.34 -0.79 1.12
CA GLN A 4 29.04 -1.63 2.09
C GLN A 4 28.83 -1.15 3.53
N THR A 5 28.93 0.17 3.76
CA THR A 5 28.78 0.79 5.09
C THR A 5 27.33 0.75 5.58
N LYS A 6 26.35 0.86 4.67
CA LYS A 6 24.92 0.72 5.02
C LYS A 6 24.58 -0.73 5.39
N LEU A 7 25.08 -1.68 4.61
CA LEU A 7 24.89 -3.11 4.86
C LEU A 7 25.55 -3.55 6.17
N SER A 8 26.73 -3.00 6.49
CA SER A 8 27.40 -3.27 7.76
C SER A 8 26.64 -2.69 8.96
N LEU A 9 26.02 -1.51 8.81
CA LEU A 9 25.19 -0.92 9.87
C LEU A 9 23.94 -1.77 10.16
N ILE A 10 23.24 -2.20 9.11
CA ILE A 10 22.07 -3.09 9.24
C ILE A 10 22.47 -4.43 9.86
N LYS A 11 23.62 -5.01 9.46
CA LYS A 11 24.15 -6.23 10.07
C LYS A 11 24.46 -6.05 11.56
N ALA A 12 25.04 -4.91 11.95
CA ALA A 12 25.32 -4.60 13.34
C ALA A 12 24.02 -4.41 14.15
N GLU A 13 23.02 -3.75 13.60
CA GLU A 13 21.71 -3.55 14.25
C GLU A 13 20.93 -4.86 14.41
N ILE A 14 21.01 -5.75 13.42
CA ILE A 14 20.49 -7.12 13.51
C ILE A 14 21.24 -7.93 14.58
N ALA A 15 22.57 -7.81 14.67
CA ALA A 15 23.37 -8.49 15.68
C ALA A 15 23.05 -7.99 17.10
N VAL A 16 22.79 -6.69 17.26
CA VAL A 16 22.31 -6.10 18.53
C VAL A 16 20.93 -6.64 18.89
N LEU A 17 19.99 -6.69 17.93
CA LEU A 17 18.66 -7.29 18.15
C LEU A 17 18.74 -8.79 18.46
N GLN A 18 19.72 -9.51 17.91
CA GLN A 18 20.01 -10.90 18.24
C GLN A 18 20.64 -11.05 19.64
N ALA A 19 21.41 -10.07 20.12
CA ALA A 19 21.96 -10.07 21.48
C ALA A 19 20.91 -9.76 22.55
N TYR A 20 19.83 -9.03 22.21
CA TYR A 20 18.66 -8.81 23.08
C TYR A 20 17.71 -10.03 23.15
N LEU A 21 17.88 -11.01 22.27
CA LEU A 21 17.26 -12.32 22.40
C LEU A 21 18.18 -13.16 23.29
N GLU A 22 17.87 -13.24 24.59
CA GLU A 22 18.69 -14.05 25.52
C GLU A 22 18.93 -15.47 24.96
N PRO A 23 20.19 -15.90 24.81
CA PRO A 23 20.51 -17.21 24.30
C PRO A 23 20.41 -18.22 25.44
N ASN A 24 19.19 -18.51 25.92
CA ASN A 24 18.87 -19.73 26.69
C ASN A 24 17.43 -19.84 27.22
N ILE A 25 16.51 -18.92 26.89
CA ILE A 25 15.09 -19.22 27.12
C ILE A 25 14.60 -20.03 25.93
N ASP A 26 14.70 -21.36 26.04
CA ASP A 26 14.03 -22.32 25.17
C ASP A 26 12.52 -22.17 25.36
N TYR A 27 11.97 -21.12 24.76
CA TYR A 27 10.53 -20.94 24.67
C TYR A 27 10.05 -21.92 23.62
N ASP A 28 9.74 -23.14 24.07
CA ASP A 28 9.14 -24.16 23.23
C ASP A 28 7.72 -23.71 22.83
N VAL A 29 7.68 -22.94 21.73
CA VAL A 29 6.48 -22.42 21.11
C VAL A 29 5.50 -23.55 20.81
N PHE A 30 6.00 -24.75 20.48
CA PHE A 30 5.17 -25.92 20.19
C PHE A 30 4.55 -26.50 21.46
N GLN A 31 5.30 -26.64 22.55
CA GLN A 31 4.76 -27.12 23.82
C GLN A 31 3.77 -26.12 24.43
N ALA A 32 4.06 -24.82 24.37
CA ALA A 32 3.12 -23.78 24.79
C ALA A 32 1.84 -23.76 23.93
N HIS A 33 1.99 -23.98 22.61
CA HIS A 33 0.87 -24.09 21.67
C HIS A 33 0.03 -25.36 21.92
N HIS A 34 0.65 -26.53 22.10
CA HIS A 34 -0.04 -27.79 22.40
C HIS A 34 -0.73 -27.76 23.77
N LYS A 35 -0.15 -27.07 24.76
CA LYS A 35 -0.77 -26.84 26.07
C LYS A 35 -2.00 -25.93 25.99
N LYS A 36 -1.99 -24.96 25.08
CA LYS A 36 -3.08 -23.98 24.90
C LYS A 36 -4.19 -24.51 23.98
N ASN A 37 -3.82 -25.27 22.96
CA ASN A 37 -4.70 -25.91 22.00
C ASN A 37 -4.72 -27.41 22.28
N CYS A 38 -5.41 -27.80 23.37
CA CYS A 38 -5.71 -29.21 23.62
C CYS A 38 -6.29 -29.86 22.36
N ARG A 39 -5.95 -31.15 22.14
CA ARG A 39 -6.53 -31.96 21.06
C ARG A 39 -8.05 -31.75 21.02
N PRO A 40 -8.68 -31.71 19.83
CA PRO A 40 -10.14 -31.68 19.73
C PRO A 40 -10.70 -32.77 20.63
N ARG A 41 -11.45 -32.38 21.66
CA ARG A 41 -12.15 -33.37 22.49
C ARG A 41 -13.12 -34.07 21.55
N SER A 42 -13.10 -35.40 21.57
CA SER A 42 -14.13 -36.21 20.93
C SER A 42 -15.49 -35.61 21.30
N PRO A 43 -16.39 -35.34 20.33
CA PRO A 43 -17.69 -34.75 20.62
C PRO A 43 -18.37 -35.59 21.70
N SER A 44 -18.91 -34.93 22.73
CA SER A 44 -19.52 -35.67 23.84
C SER A 44 -20.68 -36.52 23.31
N PRO A 45 -20.92 -37.73 23.85
CA PRO A 45 -22.05 -38.56 23.45
C PRO A 45 -23.39 -37.81 23.52
N THR A 46 -23.52 -36.89 24.47
CA THR A 46 -24.66 -35.99 24.63
C THR A 46 -24.82 -35.02 23.45
N TYR A 47 -23.72 -34.49 22.93
CA TYR A 47 -23.72 -33.60 21.76
C TYR A 47 -24.17 -34.35 20.50
N LEU A 48 -23.68 -35.57 20.29
CA LEU A 48 -24.07 -36.40 19.14
C LEU A 48 -25.57 -36.73 19.16
N ASN A 49 -26.12 -37.12 20.31
CA ASN A 49 -27.57 -37.34 20.46
C ASN A 49 -28.40 -36.07 20.17
N SER A 50 -27.91 -34.89 20.53
CA SER A 50 -28.62 -33.63 20.29
C SER A 50 -28.70 -33.23 18.81
N VAL A 51 -27.71 -33.65 18.01
CA VAL A 51 -27.66 -33.38 16.57
C VAL A 51 -28.54 -34.38 15.82
N GLN A 52 -28.56 -35.64 16.26
CA GLN A 52 -29.34 -36.71 15.64
C GLN A 52 -30.85 -36.48 15.79
N ASN A 53 -31.29 -35.83 16.87
CA ASN A 53 -32.70 -35.56 17.16
C ASN A 53 -33.26 -34.26 16.54
N ARG A 54 -32.49 -33.52 15.73
CA ARG A 54 -33.00 -32.32 15.05
C ARG A 54 -33.59 -32.67 13.68
N HIS A 55 -34.89 -32.93 13.64
CA HIS A 55 -35.64 -32.94 12.38
C HIS A 55 -35.70 -31.51 11.76
N PRO A 56 -35.51 -31.37 10.44
CA PRO A 56 -35.55 -30.08 9.77
C PRO A 56 -36.99 -29.53 9.71
N LYS A 57 -37.24 -28.41 10.38
CA LYS A 57 -38.50 -27.67 10.25
C LYS A 57 -38.56 -26.95 8.89
N THR A 58 -39.68 -27.14 8.23
CA THR A 58 -40.10 -26.59 6.94
C THR A 58 -39.99 -25.05 6.90
N LYS A 59 -39.44 -24.54 5.79
CA LYS A 59 -39.33 -23.10 5.50
C LYS A 59 -40.69 -22.57 5.06
N HIS A 60 -41.27 -21.64 5.81
CA HIS A 60 -42.37 -20.81 5.31
C HIS A 60 -41.82 -19.67 4.44
N ALA A 61 -42.33 -19.61 3.21
CA ALA A 61 -42.16 -18.51 2.27
C ALA A 61 -42.84 -17.25 2.83
N ARG A 62 -42.16 -16.10 2.79
CA ARG A 62 -42.73 -14.80 3.14
C ARG A 62 -42.83 -13.93 1.89
N THR A 63 -44.06 -13.49 1.65
CA THR A 63 -44.61 -12.66 0.59
C THR A 63 -43.98 -11.28 0.52
N ARG A 64 -43.91 -10.74 -0.70
CA ARG A 64 -43.35 -9.43 -1.08
C ARG A 64 -44.53 -8.49 -1.36
N ASN A 65 -44.64 -7.38 -0.62
CA ASN A 65 -45.54 -6.28 -0.95
C ASN A 65 -44.75 -5.06 -1.45
N THR A 66 -45.38 -4.40 -2.42
CA THR A 66 -44.99 -3.28 -3.29
C THR A 66 -45.42 -1.90 -2.74
N LEU A 67 -45.08 -0.85 -3.52
CA LEU A 67 -45.56 0.56 -3.56
C LEU A 67 -44.63 1.61 -2.88
N SER A 68 -44.06 2.61 -3.60
CA SER A 68 -44.65 3.80 -4.33
C SER A 68 -44.72 5.01 -3.37
N SER A 69 -44.49 6.29 -3.69
CA SER A 69 -43.95 7.08 -4.82
C SER A 69 -43.46 8.46 -4.30
N ASP A 70 -42.78 9.20 -5.20
CA ASP A 70 -42.87 10.64 -5.50
C ASP A 70 -42.33 11.79 -4.63
N ASP A 71 -41.82 12.75 -5.44
CA ASP A 71 -41.75 14.21 -5.33
C ASP A 71 -40.67 14.88 -4.47
N SER A 72 -40.16 16.07 -4.80
CA SER A 72 -39.90 16.83 -6.04
C SER A 72 -39.19 18.12 -5.57
N ASP A 73 -38.48 18.76 -6.50
CA ASP A 73 -38.19 20.20 -6.62
C ASP A 73 -37.07 20.94 -5.86
N GLN A 74 -36.61 21.95 -6.61
CA GLN A 74 -35.38 22.74 -6.59
C GLN A 74 -35.49 24.00 -5.71
N SER A 75 -34.35 24.54 -5.26
CA SER A 75 -33.99 25.96 -5.48
C SER A 75 -32.57 26.25 -5.00
N GLU A 76 -31.95 27.19 -5.71
CA GLU A 76 -30.59 27.70 -5.60
C GLU A 76 -30.42 28.65 -4.40
N GLN A 77 -29.24 28.69 -3.75
CA GLN A 77 -28.45 29.92 -3.55
C GLN A 77 -27.04 29.63 -2.99
N ASP A 78 -26.15 30.57 -3.26
CA ASP A 78 -24.71 30.68 -3.05
C ASP A 78 -24.13 30.19 -1.70
N ASP A 79 -22.90 29.63 -1.74
CA ASP A 79 -21.77 30.14 -0.96
C ASP A 79 -20.45 29.43 -1.32
N LEU A 80 -19.45 30.25 -1.64
CA LEU A 80 -18.12 29.89 -2.09
C LEU A 80 -17.16 29.90 -0.89
N GLU A 81 -17.17 28.87 -0.04
CA GLU A 81 -16.14 28.66 0.99
C GLU A 81 -16.31 27.28 1.68
N ASP A 82 -15.80 26.19 1.09
CA ASP A 82 -15.27 25.01 1.84
C ASP A 82 -14.73 23.91 0.89
N LEU A 83 -13.40 23.84 0.69
CA LEU A 83 -12.75 22.69 0.03
C LEU A 83 -12.01 21.82 1.06
N ALA A 84 -12.75 21.40 2.09
CA ALA A 84 -12.35 20.34 3.00
C ALA A 84 -13.53 19.39 3.29
N ASN A 85 -14.18 18.87 2.25
CA ASN A 85 -15.17 17.81 2.43
C ASN A 85 -14.72 16.47 1.86
N GLU A 86 -14.65 15.49 2.76
CA GLU A 86 -14.45 14.08 2.50
C GLU A 86 -15.45 13.58 1.46
N VAL A 87 -14.93 13.12 0.33
CA VAL A 87 -15.70 12.27 -0.57
C VAL A 87 -16.03 10.97 0.19
N LYS A 88 -17.23 10.90 0.78
CA LYS A 88 -17.85 9.65 1.19
C LYS A 88 -18.13 8.84 -0.06
N ILE A 89 -17.12 8.08 -0.49
CA ILE A 89 -17.27 7.06 -1.50
C ILE A 89 -18.23 6.01 -0.92
N ASP A 90 -19.44 5.94 -1.48
CA ASP A 90 -20.41 4.90 -1.17
C ASP A 90 -19.82 3.54 -1.59
N THR A 91 -19.18 2.87 -0.63
CA THR A 91 -18.62 1.53 -0.83
C THR A 91 -19.79 0.57 -0.91
N GLY A 92 -20.09 0.14 -2.14
CA GLY A 92 -21.16 -0.79 -2.46
C GLY A 92 -21.28 -1.94 -1.45
N ARG A 93 -22.54 -2.21 -1.06
CA ARG A 93 -23.04 -3.36 -0.29
C ARG A 93 -21.94 -4.30 0.21
N HIS A 94 -21.44 -4.00 1.42
CA HIS A 94 -20.77 -5.00 2.24
C HIS A 94 -21.72 -6.19 2.44
N ARG A 95 -21.50 -7.26 1.65
CA ARG A 95 -22.01 -8.57 2.01
C ARG A 95 -21.34 -8.93 3.33
N HIS A 96 -22.08 -8.79 4.42
CA HIS A 96 -21.73 -9.43 5.68
C HIS A 96 -21.69 -10.95 5.43
N THR A 97 -20.51 -11.46 5.09
CA THR A 97 -20.21 -12.88 5.28
C THR A 97 -20.34 -13.13 6.76
N LYS A 98 -21.44 -13.78 7.18
CA LYS A 98 -21.59 -14.32 8.53
C LYS A 98 -20.32 -15.10 8.84
N LYS A 99 -19.47 -14.58 9.73
CA LYS A 99 -18.36 -15.34 10.29
C LYS A 99 -18.97 -16.58 10.93
N VAL A 100 -18.65 -17.74 10.38
CA VAL A 100 -18.99 -19.02 11.00
C VAL A 100 -18.35 -19.01 12.39
N LYS A 101 -19.19 -19.07 13.42
CA LYS A 101 -18.79 -19.11 14.82
C LYS A 101 -18.08 -20.45 15.03
N GLY A 102 -16.74 -20.45 14.94
CA GLY A 102 -15.90 -21.65 14.91
C GLY A 102 -14.72 -21.62 13.94
N ALA A 103 -14.53 -20.53 13.16
CA ALA A 103 -13.32 -20.37 12.36
C ALA A 103 -12.08 -20.41 13.26
N THR A 104 -11.25 -21.43 13.06
CA THR A 104 -9.97 -21.63 13.71
C THR A 104 -9.16 -20.34 13.68
N THR A 105 -8.76 -19.88 14.86
CA THR A 105 -7.80 -18.78 15.06
C THR A 105 -6.60 -18.98 14.14
N ASN A 106 -6.23 -17.97 13.33
CA ASN A 106 -5.06 -17.90 12.45
C ASN A 106 -3.98 -18.94 12.78
N CYS A 107 -4.07 -20.14 12.20
CA CYS A 107 -3.08 -21.21 12.41
C CYS A 107 -1.87 -21.06 11.48
N ASP A 108 -1.90 -20.09 10.58
CA ASP A 108 -0.86 -19.87 9.58
C ASP A 108 0.19 -18.88 10.10
N ALA A 109 1.44 -19.34 10.21
CA ALA A 109 2.59 -18.54 10.60
C ALA A 109 2.86 -17.35 9.65
N THR A 110 2.25 -17.31 8.46
CA THR A 110 2.29 -16.15 7.57
C THR A 110 1.31 -15.03 7.97
N ASN A 111 0.54 -15.22 9.04
CA ASN A 111 -0.39 -14.22 9.58
C ASN A 111 0.14 -13.62 10.90
N VAL A 112 0.05 -12.30 11.06
CA VAL A 112 0.46 -11.62 12.31
C VAL A 112 -0.30 -12.15 13.54
N GLY A 113 -1.57 -12.52 13.38
CA GLY A 113 -2.42 -13.01 14.47
C GLY A 113 -2.08 -14.43 14.95
N PHE A 114 -1.20 -15.14 14.25
CA PHE A 114 -0.64 -16.41 14.72
C PHE A 114 0.30 -16.21 15.91
N TYR A 115 1.00 -15.08 15.94
CA TYR A 115 2.05 -14.82 16.93
C TYR A 115 1.50 -14.22 18.23
N PRO A 116 2.10 -14.52 19.40
CA PRO A 116 1.77 -13.84 20.66
C PRO A 116 1.98 -12.32 20.61
N SER A 117 1.35 -11.58 21.53
CA SER A 117 1.33 -10.11 21.52
C SER A 117 2.71 -9.44 21.48
N LEU A 118 3.69 -9.97 22.21
CA LEU A 118 5.07 -9.45 22.19
C LEU A 118 5.70 -9.58 20.79
N TRP A 119 5.53 -10.73 20.15
CA TRP A 119 6.02 -10.99 18.79
C TRP A 119 5.29 -10.14 17.75
N GLN A 120 4.00 -9.82 17.96
CA GLN A 120 3.28 -8.89 17.08
C GLN A 120 3.90 -7.49 17.11
N LYS A 121 4.26 -6.97 18.29
CA LYS A 121 4.95 -5.68 18.42
C LYS A 121 6.30 -5.68 17.70
N LEU A 122 7.07 -6.77 17.85
CA LEU A 122 8.33 -6.94 17.13
C LEU A 122 8.11 -6.96 15.61
N LEU A 123 7.11 -7.71 15.14
CA LEU A 123 6.76 -7.78 13.72
C LEU A 123 6.30 -6.42 13.18
N ASP A 124 5.58 -5.62 13.96
CA ASP A 124 5.16 -4.29 13.55
C ASP A 124 6.35 -3.33 13.42
N HIS A 125 7.32 -3.42 14.34
CA HIS A 125 8.59 -2.71 14.23
C HIS A 125 9.40 -3.17 12.99
N ALA A 126 9.51 -4.49 12.78
CA ALA A 126 10.20 -5.04 11.61
C ALA A 126 9.54 -4.62 10.29
N LYS A 127 8.21 -4.63 10.22
CA LYS A 127 7.46 -4.11 9.06
C LYS A 127 7.74 -2.63 8.82
N ALA A 128 7.77 -1.81 9.88
CA ALA A 128 8.03 -0.37 9.74
C ALA A 128 9.43 -0.12 9.18
N ASN A 129 10.45 -0.79 9.74
CA ASN A 129 11.83 -0.69 9.24
C ASN A 129 11.99 -1.25 7.82
N PHE A 130 11.27 -2.31 7.47
CA PHE A 130 11.33 -2.86 6.12
C PHE A 130 10.68 -1.92 5.10
N ARG A 131 9.60 -1.22 5.45
CA ARG A 131 9.03 -0.14 4.60
C ARG A 131 10.04 0.99 4.42
N LEU A 132 10.73 1.40 5.48
CA LEU A 132 11.79 2.39 5.40
C LEU A 132 12.88 1.91 4.42
N HIS A 133 13.39 0.69 4.60
CA HIS A 133 14.40 0.09 3.73
C HIS A 133 13.99 0.09 2.25
N ILE A 134 12.73 -0.24 1.96
CA ILE A 134 12.18 -0.18 0.61
C ILE A 134 12.14 1.23 0.06
N ALA A 135 11.74 2.19 0.89
CA ALA A 135 11.62 3.58 0.46
C ALA A 135 12.99 4.25 0.25
N ILE A 136 14.07 3.78 0.90
CA ILE A 136 15.37 4.46 0.88
C ILE A 136 16.52 3.67 0.23
N SER A 137 16.39 2.36 0.04
CA SER A 137 17.49 1.49 -0.40
C SER A 137 17.09 0.53 -1.51
N VAL A 138 16.15 -0.39 -1.25
CA VAL A 138 15.82 -1.49 -2.18
C VAL A 138 14.31 -1.46 -2.49
N PRO A 139 13.88 -0.69 -3.50
CA PRO A 139 12.45 -0.50 -3.81
C PRO A 139 11.75 -1.80 -4.28
N PHE A 140 12.51 -2.68 -4.92
CA PHE A 140 12.02 -3.94 -5.51
C PHE A 140 12.80 -5.14 -4.99
N PRO A 141 12.67 -5.49 -3.70
CA PRO A 141 13.40 -6.63 -3.15
C PRO A 141 12.86 -7.93 -3.77
N ASP A 142 13.79 -8.78 -4.23
CA ASP A 142 13.48 -10.14 -4.64
C ASP A 142 13.12 -10.98 -3.41
N LYS A 143 12.07 -11.80 -3.53
CA LYS A 143 11.53 -12.53 -2.38
C LYS A 143 12.48 -13.65 -1.96
N GLU A 144 12.94 -14.42 -2.93
CA GLU A 144 13.83 -15.56 -2.74
C GLU A 144 15.18 -15.10 -2.18
N GLU A 145 15.73 -13.99 -2.65
CA GLU A 145 16.95 -13.40 -2.11
C GLU A 145 16.75 -12.82 -0.70
N SER A 146 15.65 -12.08 -0.48
CA SER A 146 15.35 -11.42 0.80
C SER A 146 15.03 -12.41 1.92
N ILE A 147 14.47 -13.57 1.58
CA ILE A 147 14.00 -14.56 2.55
C ILE A 147 14.94 -15.78 2.61
N GLY A 148 15.54 -16.20 1.49
CA GLY A 148 16.16 -17.51 1.30
C GLY A 148 17.58 -17.68 1.86
N SER A 149 18.24 -16.64 2.35
CA SER A 149 19.64 -16.74 2.79
C SER A 149 19.85 -16.66 4.32
N TYR A 150 18.81 -16.37 5.13
CA TYR A 150 19.03 -15.92 6.52
C TYR A 150 18.20 -16.62 7.61
N TYR A 151 17.24 -17.49 7.25
CA TYR A 151 16.19 -17.88 8.20
C TYR A 151 15.90 -19.40 8.23
N PRO A 152 15.99 -20.07 9.41
CA PRO A 152 15.42 -21.40 9.64
C PRO A 152 13.91 -21.44 9.35
N GLU A 153 13.36 -22.62 9.10
CA GLU A 153 11.95 -22.83 8.69
C GLU A 153 10.91 -22.09 9.56
N PHE A 154 11.11 -22.00 10.89
CA PHE A 154 10.19 -21.29 11.79
C PHE A 154 10.26 -19.75 11.67
N LYS A 155 11.37 -19.20 11.14
CA LYS A 155 11.54 -17.77 10.88
C LYS A 155 11.06 -17.39 9.47
N MET A 156 10.82 -18.36 8.60
CA MET A 156 10.26 -18.19 7.25
C MET A 156 8.86 -17.54 7.30
N GLY A 157 8.01 -17.95 8.24
CA GLY A 157 6.67 -17.37 8.44
C GLY A 157 6.73 -15.89 8.81
N MET A 158 7.61 -15.51 9.74
CA MET A 158 7.83 -14.12 10.15
C MET A 158 8.39 -13.27 9.00
N ALA A 159 9.39 -13.78 8.30
CA ALA A 159 9.95 -13.13 7.11
C ALA A 159 8.88 -12.92 6.05
N THR A 160 8.02 -13.92 5.82
CA THR A 160 6.87 -13.81 4.91
C THR A 160 5.87 -12.75 5.36
N VAL A 161 5.56 -12.65 6.67
CA VAL A 161 4.70 -11.56 7.20
C VAL A 161 5.27 -10.18 6.89
N VAL A 162 6.57 -9.99 7.10
CA VAL A 162 7.27 -8.71 6.85
C VAL A 162 7.31 -8.41 5.35
N PHE A 163 7.63 -9.40 4.52
CA PHE A 163 7.70 -9.26 3.08
C PHE A 163 6.33 -8.99 2.44
N ASN A 164 5.27 -9.70 2.86
CA ASN A 164 3.92 -9.44 2.38
C ASN A 164 3.44 -8.02 2.76
N ASN A 165 3.94 -7.49 3.88
CA ASN A 165 3.67 -6.11 4.25
C ASN A 165 4.30 -5.09 3.28
N ALA A 166 5.48 -5.37 2.76
CA ALA A 166 6.11 -4.56 1.71
C ALA A 166 5.31 -4.53 0.42
N ALA A 167 4.85 -5.68 -0.06
CA ALA A 167 3.98 -5.76 -1.23
C ALA A 167 2.70 -4.93 -1.01
N THR A 168 2.10 -5.03 0.19
CA THR A 168 0.93 -4.24 0.59
C THR A 168 1.24 -2.73 0.62
N PHE A 169 2.43 -2.35 1.09
CA PHE A 169 2.88 -0.96 1.13
C PHE A 169 3.02 -0.37 -0.27
N ARG A 170 3.73 -1.05 -1.19
CA ARG A 170 3.82 -0.61 -2.60
C ARG A 170 2.45 -0.53 -3.26
N ASN A 171 1.56 -1.49 -3.00
CA ASN A 171 0.20 -1.42 -3.51
C ASN A 171 -0.57 -0.21 -2.96
N LYS A 172 -0.33 0.22 -1.71
CA LYS A 172 -0.90 1.48 -1.18
C LYS A 172 -0.40 2.69 -1.97
N VAL A 173 0.91 2.79 -2.23
CA VAL A 173 1.51 3.86 -3.05
C VAL A 173 0.88 3.88 -4.45
N LYS A 174 0.71 2.70 -5.06
CA LYS A 174 0.00 2.52 -6.33
C LYS A 174 -1.45 3.00 -6.27
N GLN A 175 -2.22 2.66 -5.22
CA GLN A 175 -3.60 3.15 -5.09
C GLN A 175 -3.67 4.67 -4.95
N ILE A 176 -2.70 5.28 -4.26
CA ILE A 176 -2.58 6.73 -4.16
C ILE A 176 -2.31 7.33 -5.54
N ALA A 177 -1.33 6.82 -6.27
CA ALA A 177 -1.04 7.25 -7.65
C ALA A 177 -2.28 7.16 -8.55
N LEU A 178 -3.01 6.04 -8.49
CA LEU A 178 -4.26 5.82 -9.23
C LEU A 178 -5.38 6.80 -8.86
N THR A 179 -5.28 7.47 -7.72
CA THR A 179 -6.25 8.47 -7.28
C THR A 179 -5.79 9.86 -7.67
N VAL A 180 -4.52 10.20 -7.45
CA VAL A 180 -3.99 11.55 -7.71
C VAL A 180 -3.85 11.85 -9.20
N VAL A 181 -3.39 10.89 -10.02
CA VAL A 181 -3.16 11.11 -11.46
C VAL A 181 -4.43 11.53 -12.22
N PRO A 182 -5.58 10.84 -12.08
CA PRO A 182 -6.78 11.27 -12.77
C PRO A 182 -7.28 12.65 -12.35
N MET A 183 -7.13 13.00 -11.08
CA MET A 183 -7.50 14.33 -10.57
C MET A 183 -6.57 15.42 -11.13
N ALA A 184 -5.27 15.20 -11.12
CA ALA A 184 -4.27 16.18 -11.56
C ALA A 184 -4.33 16.51 -13.06
N TYR A 185 -4.85 15.60 -13.88
CA TYR A 185 -4.90 15.73 -15.33
C TYR A 185 -6.31 15.71 -15.91
N GLU A 186 -7.32 15.85 -15.05
CA GLU A 186 -8.74 15.82 -15.44
C GLU A 186 -9.08 14.60 -16.33
N LEU A 187 -8.44 13.46 -16.07
CA LEU A 187 -8.67 12.22 -16.82
C LEU A 187 -9.99 11.55 -16.42
N ALA A 188 -10.68 12.09 -15.41
CA ALA A 188 -11.95 11.61 -14.90
C ALA A 188 -13.12 12.39 -15.50
N LEU A 189 -13.37 12.23 -16.81
CA LEU A 189 -14.59 12.76 -17.44
C LEU A 189 -15.16 11.72 -18.42
N GLY A 190 -16.45 11.41 -18.26
CA GLY A 190 -17.39 10.82 -19.24
C GLY A 190 -17.13 9.41 -19.83
N ILE A 191 -18.11 8.52 -19.72
CA ILE A 191 -18.15 7.15 -20.31
C ILE A 191 -18.44 7.17 -21.84
N ASN A 192 -18.05 8.21 -22.58
CA ASN A 192 -18.24 8.24 -24.03
C ASN A 192 -16.96 7.75 -24.75
N ARG A 193 -17.11 6.99 -25.85
CA ARG A 193 -15.99 6.50 -26.68
C ARG A 193 -15.08 7.62 -27.18
N ASN A 194 -15.63 8.78 -27.51
CA ASN A 194 -14.84 9.95 -27.90
C ASN A 194 -13.93 10.44 -26.76
N THR A 195 -14.39 10.30 -25.52
CA THR A 195 -13.64 10.66 -24.32
C THR A 195 -12.51 9.68 -24.01
N ILE A 196 -12.68 8.40 -24.34
CA ILE A 196 -11.61 7.40 -24.17
C ILE A 196 -10.40 7.71 -25.06
N ASN A 197 -10.63 8.11 -26.31
CA ASN A 197 -9.53 8.43 -27.23
C ASN A 197 -8.81 9.72 -26.84
N SER A 198 -9.53 10.75 -26.37
CA SER A 198 -8.91 11.98 -25.86
C SER A 198 -8.12 11.73 -24.57
N ILE A 199 -8.62 10.89 -23.66
CA ILE A 199 -7.90 10.47 -22.44
C ILE A 199 -6.62 9.70 -22.81
N LYS A 200 -6.70 8.75 -23.76
CA LYS A 200 -5.52 8.03 -24.26
C LYS A 200 -4.49 8.99 -24.85
N LEU A 201 -4.93 9.95 -25.66
CA LEU A 201 -4.05 10.94 -26.28
C LEU A 201 -3.38 11.85 -25.25
N ARG A 202 -4.12 12.31 -24.24
CA ARG A 202 -3.55 13.10 -23.13
C ARG A 202 -2.54 12.27 -22.35
N ALA A 203 -2.88 11.03 -22.00
CA ALA A 203 -1.99 10.16 -21.26
C ALA A 203 -0.72 9.77 -22.05
N THR A 204 -0.82 9.53 -23.36
CA THR A 204 0.37 9.33 -24.21
C THR A 204 1.23 10.58 -24.29
N GLY A 205 0.61 11.76 -24.35
CA GLY A 205 1.29 13.04 -24.22
C GLY A 205 2.08 13.17 -22.91
N LEU A 206 1.47 12.81 -21.78
CA LEU A 206 2.11 12.88 -20.45
C LEU A 206 3.31 11.94 -20.30
N LEU A 207 3.26 10.78 -20.95
CA LEU A 207 4.36 9.82 -20.92
C LEU A 207 5.50 10.19 -21.84
N LYS A 208 5.16 10.83 -22.97
CA LYS A 208 6.16 11.28 -23.92
C LYS A 208 7.10 12.24 -23.20
N LYS A 209 8.40 11.98 -23.28
CA LYS A 209 9.45 12.75 -22.58
C LYS A 209 9.27 12.84 -21.06
N ALA A 210 8.51 11.94 -20.44
CA ALA A 210 8.23 11.95 -19.00
C ALA A 210 7.65 13.28 -18.48
N MET A 211 6.76 13.92 -19.25
CA MET A 211 6.12 15.18 -18.85
C MET A 211 5.36 15.11 -17.52
N TYR A 212 4.95 13.91 -17.09
CA TYR A 212 4.39 13.71 -15.76
C TYR A 212 5.34 14.07 -14.60
N LEU A 213 6.65 14.16 -14.87
CA LEU A 213 7.66 14.66 -13.94
C LEU A 213 7.77 16.19 -13.96
N CYS A 214 7.34 16.86 -15.03
CA CYS A 214 7.55 18.29 -15.19
C CYS A 214 6.40 19.09 -14.54
N GLY A 215 6.75 20.19 -13.88
CA GLY A 215 5.79 21.20 -13.43
C GLY A 215 5.28 22.07 -14.58
N HIS A 216 4.46 23.07 -14.26
CA HIS A 216 4.01 24.05 -15.24
C HIS A 216 5.19 24.83 -15.83
N PRO A 217 5.14 25.20 -17.13
CA PRO A 217 6.09 26.13 -17.72
C PRO A 217 6.06 27.48 -16.98
N ASP A 218 7.22 28.11 -16.81
CA ASP A 218 7.30 29.49 -16.37
C ASP A 218 6.97 30.49 -17.50
N SER A 219 7.12 31.79 -17.23
CA SER A 219 6.92 32.86 -18.21
C SER A 219 7.77 32.73 -19.47
N ASP A 220 8.92 32.07 -19.36
CA ASP A 220 9.88 31.86 -20.45
C ASP A 220 9.63 30.52 -21.18
N GLY A 221 8.59 29.78 -20.78
CA GLY A 221 8.23 28.49 -21.35
C GLY A 221 9.05 27.32 -20.81
N HIS A 222 9.88 27.51 -19.79
CA HIS A 222 10.67 26.45 -19.17
C HIS A 222 9.84 25.69 -18.12
N ALA A 223 9.61 24.40 -18.37
CA ALA A 223 8.96 23.53 -17.39
C ALA A 223 9.98 23.02 -16.37
N SER A 224 9.65 23.12 -15.09
CA SER A 224 10.56 22.70 -14.01
C SER A 224 10.53 21.19 -13.84
N ASN A 225 11.66 20.52 -14.07
CA ASN A 225 11.76 19.06 -13.93
C ASN A 225 11.54 18.61 -12.48
N PHE A 226 10.85 17.49 -12.31
CA PHE A 226 10.40 16.95 -11.03
C PHE A 226 9.49 17.88 -10.20
N ALA A 227 9.10 19.05 -10.70
CA ALA A 227 8.28 20.02 -9.95
C ALA A 227 6.77 19.84 -10.19
N ASN A 228 6.33 18.65 -10.61
CA ASN A 228 4.91 18.38 -10.77
C ASN A 228 4.24 18.22 -9.39
N ASN A 229 3.27 19.08 -9.07
CA ASN A 229 2.57 19.03 -7.78
C ASN A 229 1.92 17.66 -7.49
N MET A 230 1.50 16.93 -8.52
CA MET A 230 0.98 15.57 -8.36
C MET A 230 1.99 14.63 -7.69
N ILE A 231 3.28 14.77 -8.00
CA ILE A 231 4.35 13.94 -7.41
C ILE A 231 4.52 14.27 -5.94
N GLN A 232 4.50 15.55 -5.60
CA GLN A 232 4.53 16.00 -4.20
C GLN A 232 3.33 15.42 -3.44
N ILE A 233 2.11 15.60 -3.94
CA ILE A 233 0.89 15.06 -3.33
C ILE A 233 0.99 13.55 -3.16
N ALA A 234 1.46 12.82 -4.17
CA ALA A 234 1.64 11.38 -4.12
C ALA A 234 2.68 10.96 -3.06
N CYS A 235 3.81 11.67 -2.96
CA CYS A 235 4.82 11.42 -1.93
C CYS A 235 4.28 11.69 -0.52
N HIS A 236 3.62 12.83 -0.29
CA HIS A 236 3.05 13.17 1.02
C HIS A 236 1.98 12.14 1.43
N LYS A 237 1.01 11.83 0.57
CA LYS A 237 -0.01 10.81 0.88
C LYS A 237 0.58 9.41 1.08
N SER A 238 1.70 9.10 0.44
CA SER A 238 2.33 7.77 0.54
C SER A 238 3.13 7.59 1.83
N PHE A 239 3.90 8.61 2.22
CA PHE A 239 4.91 8.48 3.27
C PHE A 239 4.61 9.31 4.53
N TYR A 240 3.77 10.32 4.44
CA TYR A 240 3.50 11.30 5.51
C TYR A 240 2.06 11.27 6.02
N ASP A 241 1.26 10.30 5.58
CA ASP A 241 -0.08 10.05 6.10
C ASP A 241 -0.05 9.88 7.64
N ASN A 242 -1.16 10.19 8.33
CA ASN A 242 -1.26 10.10 9.79
C ASN A 242 -1.48 8.67 10.31
N GLY A 243 -1.57 7.69 9.42
CA GLY A 243 -1.74 6.28 9.79
C GLY A 243 -0.48 5.60 10.36
N SER A 244 -0.66 4.42 10.94
CA SER A 244 0.41 3.55 11.49
C SER A 244 1.44 3.05 10.46
N LYS A 245 1.28 3.41 9.18
CA LYS A 245 2.21 3.11 8.09
C LYS A 245 3.01 4.31 7.63
N SER A 246 2.87 5.45 8.32
CA SER A 246 3.67 6.65 8.06
C SER A 246 5.15 6.38 8.24
N LEU A 247 5.95 6.99 7.39
CA LEU A 247 7.41 7.01 7.53
C LEU A 247 7.90 8.29 8.22
N LYS A 248 7.04 9.29 8.47
CA LYS A 248 7.40 10.57 9.14
C LYS A 248 8.07 10.42 10.51
N GLN A 249 7.88 9.26 11.15
CA GLN A 249 8.50 8.91 12.42
C GLN A 249 10.01 8.63 12.31
N PHE A 250 10.51 8.31 11.11
CA PHE A 250 11.92 8.06 10.84
C PHE A 250 12.63 9.36 10.49
N THR A 251 13.86 9.52 10.95
CA THR A 251 14.65 10.75 10.79
C THR A 251 14.83 11.19 9.33
N GLU A 252 14.91 10.20 8.43
CA GLU A 252 15.06 10.36 6.99
C GLU A 252 13.85 11.07 6.36
N PHE A 253 12.68 10.95 6.98
CA PHE A 253 11.41 11.53 6.53
C PHE A 253 10.93 12.66 7.43
N GLN A 254 11.79 13.28 8.25
CA GLN A 254 11.35 14.39 9.11
C GLN A 254 11.36 15.75 8.42
N LYS A 255 12.28 15.95 7.46
CA LYS A 255 12.53 17.28 6.86
C LYS A 255 12.17 17.35 5.38
N THR A 256 12.40 16.25 4.67
CA THR A 256 12.27 16.20 3.22
C THR A 256 11.93 14.79 2.78
N VAL A 257 11.24 14.65 1.65
CA VAL A 257 11.11 13.37 0.94
C VAL A 257 12.51 12.90 0.48
N PRO A 258 12.97 11.71 0.89
CA PRO A 258 14.24 11.16 0.39
C PRO A 258 14.18 10.94 -1.13
N PRO A 259 15.26 11.22 -1.88
CA PRO A 259 15.29 10.99 -3.33
C PRO A 259 14.91 9.55 -3.73
N PRO A 260 15.38 8.48 -3.06
CA PRO A 260 14.96 7.13 -3.42
C PRO A 260 13.44 6.88 -3.30
N ALA A 261 12.78 7.58 -2.37
CA ALA A 261 11.33 7.49 -2.18
C ALA A 261 10.58 8.22 -3.30
N LEU A 262 11.13 9.36 -3.77
CA LEU A 262 10.67 10.03 -4.98
C LEU A 262 10.78 9.11 -6.19
N PHE A 263 11.89 8.38 -6.34
CA PHE A 263 12.11 7.49 -7.49
C PHE A 263 11.08 6.35 -7.49
N LEU A 264 10.77 5.79 -6.32
CA LEU A 264 9.73 4.78 -6.16
C LEU A 264 8.36 5.33 -6.63
N VAL A 265 7.97 6.52 -6.17
CA VAL A 265 6.71 7.15 -6.57
C VAL A 265 6.71 7.46 -8.07
N GLY A 266 7.79 8.05 -8.59
CA GLY A 266 7.94 8.33 -10.02
C GLY A 266 7.83 7.08 -10.88
N THR A 267 8.36 5.94 -10.40
CA THR A 267 8.34 4.65 -11.11
C THR A 267 6.91 4.12 -11.20
N ILE A 268 6.18 4.20 -10.08
CA ILE A 268 4.76 3.80 -10.04
C ILE A 268 3.92 4.71 -10.95
N LEU A 269 4.23 6.01 -11.00
CA LEU A 269 3.56 6.98 -11.87
C LEU A 269 3.93 6.80 -13.35
N SER A 270 5.12 6.28 -13.64
CA SER A 270 5.56 5.98 -15.00
C SER A 270 4.87 4.79 -15.63
N ALA A 271 3.95 4.13 -14.91
CA ALA A 271 3.14 3.00 -15.38
C ALA A 271 1.73 3.45 -15.83
N PRO A 272 1.59 4.07 -17.00
CA PRO A 272 0.34 4.64 -17.52
C PRO A 272 -0.77 3.61 -17.72
N ALA A 273 -0.39 2.37 -18.02
CA ALA A 273 -1.32 1.29 -18.27
C ALA A 273 -2.22 1.03 -17.04
N ALA A 274 -1.74 1.31 -15.82
CA ALA A 274 -2.57 1.14 -14.64
C ALA A 274 -3.54 2.29 -14.37
N CYS A 275 -3.13 3.54 -14.63
CA CYS A 275 -4.01 4.69 -14.48
C CYS A 275 -5.17 4.65 -15.49
N LEU A 276 -4.89 4.24 -16.73
CA LEU A 276 -5.88 4.21 -17.81
C LEU A 276 -6.84 3.01 -17.78
N LYS A 277 -6.39 1.82 -17.32
CA LYS A 277 -7.23 0.61 -17.35
C LYS A 277 -8.41 0.66 -16.38
N ARG A 278 -8.30 1.43 -15.28
CA ARG A 278 -9.39 1.61 -14.31
C ARG A 278 -10.58 2.38 -14.89
N VAL A 279 -10.33 3.33 -15.80
CA VAL A 279 -11.38 4.10 -16.48
C VAL A 279 -12.26 3.21 -17.36
N ASN A 280 -11.72 2.10 -17.87
CA ASN A 280 -12.41 1.24 -18.83
C ASN A 280 -13.04 -0.03 -18.22
N GLY A 281 -13.04 -0.19 -16.88
CA GLY A 281 -13.58 -1.38 -16.22
C GLY A 281 -12.86 -2.70 -16.51
N ALA A 282 -11.70 -2.64 -17.18
CA ALA A 282 -10.90 -3.82 -17.52
C ALA A 282 -10.16 -4.36 -16.28
N LYS A 283 -9.95 -5.69 -16.22
CA LYS A 283 -9.14 -6.33 -15.17
C LYS A 283 -7.77 -5.64 -15.09
N GLN A 284 -7.35 -5.28 -13.88
CA GLN A 284 -6.00 -4.73 -13.65
C GLN A 284 -4.97 -5.73 -14.20
N THR A 285 -4.14 -5.29 -15.14
CA THR A 285 -2.87 -5.99 -15.35
C THR A 285 -1.95 -5.64 -14.19
N PRO A 286 -1.06 -6.55 -13.78
CA PRO A 286 0.03 -6.20 -12.86
C PRO A 286 0.72 -4.94 -13.39
N ILE A 287 0.99 -3.99 -12.50
CA ILE A 287 1.98 -2.97 -12.87
C ILE A 287 3.29 -3.71 -12.78
N GLU A 288 4.00 -3.77 -13.90
CA GLU A 288 5.40 -4.17 -13.89
C GLU A 288 6.19 -2.95 -13.40
N ASP A 289 6.22 -2.79 -12.07
CA ASP A 289 7.09 -1.80 -11.44
C ASP A 289 8.52 -2.35 -11.61
N SER A 290 9.21 -1.93 -12.67
CA SER A 290 10.51 -2.51 -13.03
C SER A 290 11.67 -1.70 -12.47
N GLU A 291 12.71 -2.42 -12.05
CA GLU A 291 14.00 -1.86 -11.63
C GLU A 291 14.59 -0.91 -12.70
N ALA A 292 14.46 -1.26 -13.98
CA ALA A 292 14.88 -0.39 -15.09
C ALA A 292 14.18 0.97 -15.12
N SER A 293 12.89 1.03 -14.76
CA SER A 293 12.15 2.30 -14.68
C SER A 293 12.64 3.16 -13.52
N TYR A 294 12.96 2.51 -12.40
CA TYR A 294 13.56 3.16 -11.23
C TYR A 294 14.93 3.76 -11.54
N ASP A 295 15.81 3.01 -12.18
CA ASP A 295 17.14 3.47 -12.57
C ASP A 295 17.08 4.64 -13.55
N ARG A 296 16.13 4.58 -14.49
CA ARG A 296 15.87 5.68 -15.42
C ARG A 296 15.48 6.96 -14.68
N ILE A 297 14.58 6.86 -13.69
CA ILE A 297 14.13 8.01 -12.91
C ILE A 297 15.23 8.55 -12.02
N SER A 298 16.01 7.66 -11.38
CA SER A 298 17.20 8.02 -10.61
C SER A 298 18.20 8.81 -11.46
N THR A 299 18.45 8.35 -12.69
CA THR A 299 19.33 9.05 -13.65
C THR A 299 18.78 10.44 -14.00
N LEU A 300 17.49 10.55 -14.32
CA LEU A 300 16.86 11.84 -14.61
C LEU A 300 16.92 12.81 -13.42
N PHE A 301 16.73 12.30 -12.20
CA PHE A 301 16.86 13.09 -10.99
C PHE A 301 18.29 13.61 -10.82
N ASN A 302 19.29 12.74 -10.98
CA ASN A 302 20.69 13.13 -10.82
C ASN A 302 21.12 14.21 -11.83
N CYS A 303 20.61 14.15 -13.07
CA CYS A 303 20.80 15.21 -14.05
C CYS A 303 20.10 16.51 -13.62
N THR A 304 18.85 16.42 -13.18
CA THR A 304 18.05 17.57 -12.73
C THR A 304 18.65 18.26 -11.51
N ASN A 305 19.15 17.48 -10.55
CA ASN A 305 19.73 17.98 -9.30
C ASN A 305 21.02 18.79 -9.53
N LYS A 306 21.74 18.50 -10.62
CA LYS A 306 22.96 19.23 -11.00
C LYS A 306 22.66 20.48 -11.84
N ASP A 307 21.44 20.63 -12.34
CA ASP A 307 21.04 21.75 -13.16
C ASP A 307 20.82 23.00 -12.30
N LYS A 308 21.35 24.15 -12.75
CA LYS A 308 21.30 25.41 -11.99
C LYS A 308 19.90 25.97 -11.85
N TYR A 309 19.03 25.72 -12.84
CA TYR A 309 17.67 26.23 -12.86
C TYR A 309 16.70 25.24 -12.21
N HIS A 310 16.82 23.95 -12.50
CA HIS A 310 15.90 22.93 -12.00
C HIS A 310 16.23 22.43 -10.59
N GLY A 311 17.51 22.36 -10.20
CA GLY A 311 17.95 21.84 -8.91
C GLY A 311 17.31 22.53 -7.69
N PRO A 312 17.32 23.87 -7.60
CA PRO A 312 16.66 24.59 -6.49
C PRO A 312 15.16 24.31 -6.37
N LYS A 313 14.45 24.24 -7.51
CA LYS A 313 13.00 23.97 -7.56
C LYS A 313 12.68 22.54 -7.14
N LEU A 314 13.52 21.59 -7.55
CA LEU A 314 13.45 20.20 -7.08
C LEU A 314 13.61 20.11 -5.56
N HIS A 315 14.60 20.78 -4.98
CA HIS A 315 14.79 20.80 -3.53
C HIS A 315 13.62 21.45 -2.79
N GLN A 316 12.99 22.47 -3.37
CA GLN A 316 11.78 23.07 -2.80
C GLN A 316 10.61 22.08 -2.78
N MET A 317 10.39 21.34 -3.87
CA MET A 317 9.34 20.33 -3.96
C MET A 317 9.55 19.17 -2.98
N LEU A 318 10.80 18.84 -2.64
CA LEU A 318 11.13 17.76 -1.71
C LEU A 318 10.89 18.11 -0.23
N LYS A 319 10.64 19.37 0.12
CA LYS A 319 10.38 19.75 1.51
C LYS A 319 9.08 19.10 2.01
N ALA A 320 9.18 18.47 3.18
CA ALA A 320 8.07 17.80 3.85
C ALA A 320 7.24 18.77 4.70
#